data_AF-E0THC5-F1
#
_entry.id   AF-E0THC5-F1
#
_cell.length_a   1.000
_cell.length_b   1.000
_cell.length_c   1.000
_cell.angle_alpha   90.00
_cell.angle_beta   90.00
_cell.angle_gamma   90.00
#
_symmetry.space_group_name_H-M   'P 1'
#
loop_
_entity.id
_entity.type
_entity.pdbx_description
1 polymer ?
#
loop_
_entity_poly.entity_id
_entity_poly.type
_entity_poly.pdbx_seq_one_letter_code
_entity_poly.pdbx_strand_id
1 'polypeptide(L)'
;MASENAATSEQVETTVEELRQAAEQANNAAQELAKSADQVEGLISPLETLTQAAHVADWVYLGAIFVLAVFVGYYVVWSVTPALHTPLMSVTNAVSSVVIVGALIAVGADVAQSPSGGLSRFFGVLGVALASVNIFGGFLVTQRMLAMYKKKGA
;
A
#
# COMPACT_ATOMS: atom_id res chain seq x y z
N MET A 1 -48.09 -43.28 44.15
CA MET A 1 -47.08 -42.31 44.62
C MET A 1 -45.65 -42.87 44.65
N ALA A 2 -45.40 -44.16 44.89
CA ALA A 2 -44.03 -44.71 44.89
C ALA A 2 -43.46 -45.07 43.49
N SER A 3 -44.29 -45.29 42.47
CA SER A 3 -43.81 -45.65 41.11
C SER A 3 -43.57 -44.46 40.18
N GLU A 4 -43.99 -43.25 40.57
CA GLU A 4 -43.80 -42.03 39.76
C GLU A 4 -42.40 -41.44 39.99
N ASN A 5 -41.88 -41.53 41.22
CA ASN A 5 -40.55 -41.01 41.60
C ASN A 5 -39.37 -41.83 41.04
N ALA A 6 -39.57 -43.12 40.77
CA ALA A 6 -38.52 -43.99 40.21
C ALA A 6 -38.34 -43.78 38.69
N ALA A 7 -39.42 -43.47 37.98
CA ALA A 7 -39.38 -43.17 36.55
C ALA A 7 -38.71 -41.82 36.28
N THR A 8 -38.91 -40.83 37.15
CA THR A 8 -38.27 -39.51 37.03
C THR A 8 -36.76 -39.57 37.29
N SER A 9 -36.27 -40.41 38.21
CA SER A 9 -34.83 -40.53 38.46
C SER A 9 -34.06 -41.18 37.31
N GLU A 10 -34.64 -42.17 36.65
CA GLU A 10 -34.03 -42.88 35.51
C GLU A 10 -33.94 -41.99 34.26
N GLN A 11 -34.96 -41.15 34.04
CA GLN A 11 -34.98 -40.14 32.97
C GLN A 11 -33.95 -39.02 33.20
N VAL A 12 -33.75 -38.62 34.45
CA VAL A 12 -32.75 -37.61 34.82
C VAL A 12 -31.33 -38.16 34.63
N GLU A 13 -31.06 -39.41 35.03
CA GLU A 13 -29.74 -40.03 34.80
C GLU A 13 -29.45 -40.20 33.30
N THR A 14 -30.45 -40.59 32.51
CA THR A 14 -30.31 -40.72 31.05
C THR A 14 -30.03 -39.36 30.38
N THR A 15 -30.74 -38.31 30.80
CA THR A 15 -30.54 -36.95 30.27
C THR A 15 -29.18 -36.37 30.68
N VAL A 16 -28.71 -36.67 31.89
CA VAL A 16 -27.38 -36.25 32.38
C VAL A 16 -26.27 -36.95 31.60
N GLU A 17 -26.46 -38.22 31.25
CA GLU A 17 -25.46 -38.98 30.48
C GLU A 17 -25.40 -38.55 29.01
N GLU A 18 -26.54 -38.24 28.39
CA GLU A 18 -26.60 -37.64 27.04
C GLU A 18 -25.94 -36.25 27.01
N LEU A 19 -26.15 -35.43 28.04
CA LEU A 19 -25.49 -34.12 28.15
C LEU A 19 -23.98 -34.26 28.37
N ARG A 20 -23.53 -35.28 29.12
CA ARG A 20 -22.10 -35.60 29.28
C ARG A 20 -21.47 -36.05 27.96
N GLN A 21 -22.12 -36.94 27.23
CA GLN A 21 -21.64 -37.40 25.92
C GLN A 21 -21.62 -36.27 24.89
N ALA A 22 -22.63 -35.40 24.86
CA ALA A 22 -22.65 -34.22 24.00
C ALA A 22 -21.54 -33.22 24.36
N ALA A 23 -21.24 -33.04 25.65
CA ALA A 23 -20.14 -32.19 26.12
C ALA A 23 -18.76 -32.76 25.76
N GLU A 24 -18.57 -34.08 25.86
CA GLU A 24 -17.34 -34.75 25.45
C GLU A 24 -17.12 -34.68 23.93
N GLN A 25 -18.18 -34.84 23.13
CA GLN A 25 -18.12 -34.65 21.68
C GLN A 25 -17.75 -33.21 21.30
N ALA A 26 -18.31 -32.22 21.99
CA ALA A 26 -17.97 -30.82 21.80
C ALA A 26 -16.50 -30.52 22.16
N ASN A 27 -16.00 -31.13 23.26
CA ASN A 27 -14.62 -30.96 23.69
C ASN A 27 -13.61 -31.63 22.73
N ASN A 28 -13.98 -32.79 22.17
CA ASN A 28 -13.15 -33.50 21.19
C ASN A 28 -13.10 -32.77 19.84
N ALA A 29 -14.22 -32.23 19.37
CA ALA A 29 -14.28 -31.42 18.15
C ALA A 29 -13.50 -30.10 18.30
N ALA A 30 -13.56 -29.47 19.48
CA ALA A 30 -12.78 -28.27 19.79
C ALA A 30 -11.26 -28.54 19.79
N GLN A 31 -10.83 -29.70 20.30
CA GLN A 31 -9.42 -30.10 20.26
C GLN A 31 -8.90 -30.41 18.85
N GLU A 32 -9.76 -30.90 17.95
CA GLU A 32 -9.40 -31.16 16.55
C GLU A 32 -9.24 -29.85 15.74
N LEU A 33 -10.13 -28.88 15.99
CA LEU A 33 -10.00 -27.52 15.46
C LEU A 33 -8.75 -26.81 16.00
N ALA A 34 -8.42 -26.99 17.28
CA ALA A 34 -7.20 -26.43 17.85
C ALA A 34 -5.92 -27.01 17.20
N LYS A 35 -5.91 -28.32 16.91
CA LYS A 35 -4.77 -28.98 16.22
C LYS A 35 -4.62 -28.53 14.76
N SER A 36 -5.72 -28.30 14.05
CA SER A 36 -5.68 -27.80 12.68
C SER A 36 -5.29 -26.32 12.62
N ALA A 37 -5.64 -25.51 13.62
CA ALA A 37 -5.16 -24.14 13.76
C ALA A 37 -3.64 -24.08 14.00
N ASP A 38 -3.10 -24.92 14.90
CA ASP A 38 -1.66 -25.00 15.20
C ASP A 38 -0.84 -25.49 13.98
N GLN A 39 -1.39 -26.44 13.22
CA GLN A 39 -0.77 -26.91 11.97
C GLN A 39 -0.72 -25.81 10.88
N VAL A 40 -1.74 -24.96 10.84
CA VAL A 40 -1.81 -23.82 9.91
C VAL A 40 -0.86 -22.70 10.37
N GLU A 41 -0.75 -22.42 11.66
CA GLU A 41 0.21 -21.47 12.24
C GLU A 41 1.68 -21.88 11.99
N GLY A 42 1.97 -23.19 12.05
CA GLY A 42 3.26 -23.77 11.69
C GLY A 42 3.65 -23.62 10.20
N LEU A 43 2.67 -23.45 9.31
CA LEU A 43 2.88 -23.16 7.88
C LEU A 43 2.88 -21.66 7.57
N ILE A 44 2.19 -20.85 8.37
CA ILE A 44 2.13 -19.39 8.24
C ILE A 44 3.44 -18.74 8.72
N SER A 45 4.02 -19.23 9.83
CA SER A 45 5.23 -18.64 10.42
C SER A 45 6.44 -18.57 9.46
N PRO A 46 6.77 -19.62 8.67
CA PRO A 46 7.80 -19.54 7.64
C PRO A 46 7.44 -18.60 6.49
N LEU A 47 6.15 -18.52 6.13
CA LEU A 47 5.68 -17.68 5.03
C LEU A 47 5.71 -16.19 5.41
N GLU A 48 5.35 -15.84 6.64
CA GLU A 48 5.50 -14.48 7.17
C GLU A 48 6.97 -14.07 7.23
N THR A 49 7.86 -14.97 7.63
CA THR A 49 9.31 -14.71 7.65
C THR A 49 9.86 -14.44 6.25
N LEU A 50 9.42 -15.21 5.24
CA LEU A 50 9.81 -15.00 3.83
C LEU A 50 9.23 -13.71 3.26
N THR A 51 7.97 -13.38 3.60
CA THR A 51 7.31 -12.14 3.16
C THR A 51 7.97 -10.91 3.79
N GLN A 52 8.30 -10.98 5.09
CA GLN A 52 9.03 -9.94 5.81
C GLN A 52 10.44 -9.77 5.24
N ALA A 53 11.16 -10.85 4.92
CA ALA A 53 12.47 -10.79 4.28
C ALA A 53 12.40 -10.17 2.87
N ALA A 54 11.36 -10.48 2.09
CA ALA A 54 11.12 -9.85 0.80
C ALA A 54 10.85 -8.35 0.92
N HIS A 55 9.99 -7.93 1.85
CA HIS A 55 9.78 -6.50 2.14
C HIS A 55 11.05 -5.80 2.62
N VAL A 56 11.91 -6.50 3.36
CA VAL A 56 13.20 -5.94 3.79
C VAL A 56 14.12 -5.70 2.59
N ALA A 57 14.16 -6.63 1.64
CA ALA A 57 14.91 -6.46 0.41
C ALA A 57 14.35 -5.32 -0.47
N ASP A 58 13.03 -5.15 -0.52
CA ASP A 58 12.39 -4.10 -1.33
C ASP A 58 12.73 -2.69 -0.85
N TRP A 59 12.70 -2.42 0.47
CA TRP A 59 13.06 -1.08 0.97
C TRP A 59 14.56 -0.81 0.83
N VAL A 60 15.42 -1.83 0.98
CA VAL A 60 16.86 -1.70 0.73
C VAL A 60 17.10 -1.40 -0.76
N TYR A 61 16.39 -2.09 -1.65
CA TYR A 61 16.49 -1.89 -3.09
C TYR A 61 16.02 -0.48 -3.52
N LEU A 62 14.83 -0.06 -3.06
CA LEU A 62 14.32 1.30 -3.29
C LEU A 62 15.22 2.36 -2.66
N GLY A 63 15.77 2.08 -1.47
CA GLY A 63 16.75 2.93 -0.78
C GLY A 63 18.05 3.06 -1.56
N ALA A 64 18.56 1.97 -2.15
CA ALA A 64 19.74 1.99 -3.00
C ALA A 64 19.49 2.83 -4.27
N ILE A 65 18.35 2.66 -4.93
CA ILE A 65 17.96 3.49 -6.08
C ILE A 65 17.85 4.96 -5.67
N PHE A 66 17.24 5.26 -4.53
CA PHE A 66 17.12 6.62 -4.01
C PHE A 66 18.49 7.26 -3.79
N VAL A 67 19.41 6.57 -3.10
CA VAL A 67 20.78 7.06 -2.85
C VAL A 67 21.53 7.27 -4.17
N LEU A 68 21.46 6.32 -5.11
CA LEU A 68 22.07 6.45 -6.42
C LEU A 68 21.48 7.62 -7.21
N ALA A 69 20.17 7.82 -7.17
CA ALA A 69 19.50 8.95 -7.83
C ALA A 69 19.95 10.30 -7.25
N VAL A 70 20.19 10.40 -5.93
CA VAL A 70 20.75 11.60 -5.30
C VAL A 70 22.16 11.88 -5.80
N PHE A 71 23.03 10.87 -5.88
CA PHE A 71 24.36 11.03 -6.45
C PHE A 71 24.30 11.51 -7.91
N VAL A 72 23.48 10.87 -8.74
CA VAL A 72 23.30 11.28 -10.14
C VAL A 72 22.78 12.71 -10.23
N GLY A 73 21.77 13.07 -9.43
CA GLY A 73 21.21 14.42 -9.39
C GLY A 73 22.24 15.50 -9.00
N TYR A 74 23.09 15.21 -8.00
CA TYR A 74 24.18 16.09 -7.59
C TYR A 74 25.15 16.36 -8.75
N TYR A 75 25.66 15.30 -9.40
CA TYR A 75 26.61 15.44 -10.51
C TYR A 75 26.01 16.18 -11.71
N VAL A 76 24.73 15.90 -12.04
CA VAL A 76 24.03 16.55 -13.17
C VAL A 76 23.90 18.07 -12.97
N VAL A 77 23.61 18.52 -11.74
CA VAL A 77 23.47 19.96 -11.45
C VAL A 77 24.84 20.63 -11.33
N TRP A 78 25.86 19.94 -10.82
CA TRP A 78 27.19 20.51 -10.64
C TRP A 78 27.95 20.71 -11.96
N SER A 79 27.61 19.95 -13.00
CA SER A 79 28.26 20.01 -14.32
C SER A 79 27.72 21.12 -15.26
N VAL A 80 26.99 22.11 -14.74
CA VAL A 80 26.37 23.17 -15.58
C VAL A 80 27.14 24.49 -15.53
N THR A 81 27.15 25.20 -16.66
CA THR A 81 27.79 26.53 -16.75
C THR A 81 27.06 27.54 -15.85
N PRO A 82 27.75 28.44 -15.13
CA PRO A 82 27.12 29.37 -14.18
C PRO A 82 26.02 30.27 -14.76
N ALA A 83 26.09 30.61 -16.04
CA ALA A 83 25.06 31.38 -16.75
C ALA A 83 23.71 30.65 -16.86
N LEU A 84 23.69 29.33 -16.65
CA LEU A 84 22.51 28.48 -16.79
C LEU A 84 21.84 28.16 -15.45
N HIS A 85 22.33 28.64 -14.31
CA HIS A 85 21.67 28.37 -13.01
C HIS A 85 20.23 28.87 -12.96
N THR A 86 19.94 30.06 -13.53
CA THR A 86 18.58 30.61 -13.57
C THR A 86 17.64 29.81 -14.49
N PRO A 87 18.03 29.47 -15.74
CA PRO A 87 17.28 28.51 -16.56
C PRO A 87 17.14 27.13 -15.91
N LEU A 88 18.18 26.63 -15.24
CA LEU A 88 18.18 25.33 -14.59
C LEU A 88 17.21 25.28 -13.42
N MET A 89 17.10 26.36 -12.65
CA MET A 89 16.09 26.50 -11.60
C MET A 89 14.68 26.35 -12.19
N SER A 90 14.40 26.96 -13.34
CA SER A 90 13.13 26.83 -14.04
C SER A 90 12.88 25.40 -14.55
N VAL A 91 13.91 24.71 -15.08
CA VAL A 91 13.81 23.30 -15.46
C VAL A 91 13.49 22.42 -14.27
N THR A 92 14.16 22.62 -13.14
CA THR A 92 13.90 21.80 -11.94
C THR A 92 12.48 21.98 -11.41
N ASN A 93 11.87 23.16 -11.61
CA ASN A 93 10.46 23.37 -11.31
C ASN A 93 9.55 22.49 -12.20
N ALA A 94 9.83 22.43 -13.51
CA ALA A 94 9.10 21.53 -14.42
C ALA A 94 9.29 20.05 -14.06
N VAL A 95 10.52 19.63 -13.75
CA VAL A 95 10.86 18.23 -13.39
C VAL A 95 10.17 17.79 -12.10
N SER A 96 9.99 18.71 -11.13
CA SER A 96 9.25 18.42 -9.90
C SER A 96 7.80 17.96 -10.13
N SER A 97 7.25 18.20 -11.32
CA SER A 97 5.91 17.79 -11.71
C SER A 97 5.72 16.28 -11.93
N VAL A 98 6.72 15.45 -11.58
CA VAL A 98 6.60 13.98 -11.55
C VAL A 98 5.42 13.50 -10.69
N VAL A 99 4.94 14.35 -9.78
CA VAL A 99 3.71 14.17 -8.97
C VAL A 99 2.48 13.83 -9.83
N ILE A 100 2.46 14.19 -11.13
CA ILE A 100 1.38 13.80 -12.05
C ILE A 100 1.15 12.28 -12.10
N VAL A 101 2.21 11.47 -11.93
CA VAL A 101 2.09 10.00 -11.90
C VAL A 101 1.22 9.56 -10.73
N GLY A 102 1.42 10.14 -9.54
CA GLY A 102 0.59 9.86 -8.37
C GLY A 102 -0.86 10.31 -8.55
N ALA A 103 -1.07 11.46 -9.19
CA ALA A 103 -2.42 11.95 -9.49
C ALA A 103 -3.17 11.03 -10.48
N LEU A 104 -2.49 10.52 -11.51
CA LEU A 104 -3.07 9.56 -12.46
C LEU A 104 -3.44 8.23 -11.79
N ILE A 105 -2.60 7.74 -10.87
CA ILE A 105 -2.91 6.55 -10.08
C ILE A 105 -4.16 6.80 -9.22
N ALA A 106 -4.28 7.98 -8.60
CA ALA A 106 -5.44 8.34 -7.79
C ALA A 106 -6.75 8.45 -8.62
N VAL A 107 -6.67 8.94 -9.86
CA VAL A 107 -7.82 8.93 -10.80
C VAL A 107 -8.21 7.51 -11.19
N GLY A 108 -7.23 6.63 -11.40
CA GLY A 108 -7.42 5.24 -11.78
C GLY A 108 -7.79 4.31 -10.63
N ALA A 109 -7.77 4.77 -9.37
CA ALA A 109 -7.95 3.95 -8.18
C ALA A 109 -9.39 3.42 -7.96
N ASP A 110 -10.35 3.77 -8.82
CA ASP A 110 -11.74 3.28 -8.82
C ASP A 110 -11.87 1.75 -9.04
N VAL A 111 -10.75 1.01 -9.21
CA VAL A 111 -10.75 -0.47 -9.26
C VAL A 111 -10.89 -1.10 -7.86
N ALA A 112 -10.60 -0.36 -6.79
CA ALA A 112 -10.74 -0.85 -5.42
C ALA A 112 -12.07 -0.37 -4.82
N GLN A 113 -12.97 -1.32 -4.58
CA GLN A 113 -14.32 -1.14 -4.04
C GLN A 113 -14.33 -0.48 -2.65
N SER A 114 -14.14 0.84 -2.58
CA SER A 114 -14.27 1.62 -1.35
C SER A 114 -15.35 2.69 -1.49
N PRO A 115 -16.18 2.92 -0.46
CA PRO A 115 -17.27 3.91 -0.48
C PRO A 115 -16.78 5.38 -0.58
N SER A 116 -15.46 5.61 -0.60
CA SER A 116 -14.79 6.91 -0.74
C SER A 116 -14.20 7.17 -2.14
N GLY A 117 -14.42 6.29 -3.13
CA GLY A 117 -13.82 6.40 -4.49
C GLY A 117 -14.07 7.75 -5.19
N GLY A 118 -15.22 8.38 -4.93
CA GLY A 118 -15.53 9.72 -5.45
C GLY A 118 -14.56 10.82 -5.00
N LEU A 119 -14.06 10.77 -3.76
CA LEU A 119 -13.09 11.74 -3.25
C LEU A 119 -11.71 11.52 -3.86
N SER A 120 -11.23 10.27 -3.92
CA SER A 120 -9.95 9.94 -4.56
C SER A 120 -9.90 10.38 -6.01
N ARG A 121 -11.00 10.18 -6.75
CA ARG A 121 -11.13 10.61 -8.14
C ARG A 121 -11.20 12.13 -8.28
N PHE A 122 -11.93 12.82 -7.41
CA PHE A 122 -11.97 14.29 -7.39
C PHE A 122 -10.57 14.88 -7.15
N PHE A 123 -9.87 14.44 -6.11
CA PHE A 123 -8.51 14.89 -5.81
C PHE A 123 -7.50 14.45 -6.88
N GLY A 124 -7.70 13.28 -7.50
CA GLY A 124 -6.90 12.84 -8.63
C GLY A 124 -7.04 13.77 -9.84
N VAL A 125 -8.27 14.09 -10.24
CA VAL A 125 -8.53 15.01 -11.38
C VAL A 125 -8.00 16.41 -11.07
N LEU A 126 -8.23 16.91 -9.86
CA LEU A 126 -7.68 18.18 -9.40
C LEU A 126 -6.14 18.15 -9.40
N GLY A 127 -5.54 17.06 -8.95
CA GLY A 127 -4.11 16.84 -8.94
C GLY A 127 -3.51 16.84 -10.36
N VAL A 128 -4.18 16.19 -11.33
CA VAL A 128 -3.76 16.21 -12.74
C VAL A 128 -3.84 17.62 -13.31
N ALA A 129 -4.91 18.38 -13.00
CA ALA A 129 -5.05 19.77 -13.45
C ALA A 129 -3.93 20.66 -12.90
N LEU A 130 -3.65 20.58 -11.59
CA LEU A 130 -2.58 21.36 -10.95
C LEU A 130 -1.19 20.96 -11.44
N ALA A 131 -0.93 19.66 -11.59
CA ALA A 131 0.34 19.17 -12.12
C ALA A 131 0.56 19.61 -13.56
N SER A 132 -0.49 19.61 -14.39
CA SER A 132 -0.42 20.08 -15.78
C SER A 132 0.02 21.54 -15.86
N VAL A 133 -0.53 22.42 -15.00
CA VAL A 133 -0.11 23.83 -14.96
C VAL A 133 1.38 23.97 -14.63
N ASN A 134 1.89 23.17 -13.70
CA ASN A 134 3.32 23.19 -13.34
C ASN A 134 4.21 22.69 -14.49
N ILE A 135 3.82 21.61 -15.17
CA ILE A 135 4.51 21.09 -16.36
C ILE A 135 4.56 22.18 -17.44
N PHE A 136 3.41 22.66 -17.90
CA PHE A 136 3.34 23.59 -19.01
C PHE A 136 3.95 24.95 -18.66
N GLY A 137 3.69 25.48 -17.47
CA GLY A 137 4.25 26.73 -16.99
C GLY A 137 5.78 26.66 -16.85
N GLY A 138 6.29 25.58 -16.25
CA GLY A 138 7.72 25.35 -16.10
C GLY A 138 8.46 25.29 -17.43
N PHE A 139 7.92 24.56 -18.42
CA PHE A 139 8.54 24.47 -19.74
C PHE A 139 8.42 25.76 -20.57
N LEU A 140 7.29 26.47 -20.54
CA LEU A 140 7.13 27.75 -21.25
C LEU A 140 8.09 28.83 -20.74
N VAL A 141 8.20 28.97 -19.42
CA VAL A 141 9.12 29.94 -18.80
C VAL A 141 10.57 29.59 -19.11
N THR A 142 10.93 28.31 -19.03
CA THR A 142 12.27 27.83 -19.39
C THR A 142 12.60 28.15 -20.85
N GLN A 143 11.68 27.87 -21.78
CA GLN A 143 11.89 28.16 -23.20
C GLN A 143 12.07 29.65 -23.45
N ARG A 144 11.30 30.51 -22.78
CA ARG A 144 11.48 31.97 -22.83
C ARG A 144 12.85 32.40 -22.28
N MET A 145 13.30 31.79 -21.19
CA MET A 145 14.62 32.06 -20.60
C MET A 145 15.77 31.63 -21.53
N LEU A 146 15.67 30.45 -22.13
CA LEU A 146 16.67 29.92 -23.06
C LEU A 146 16.67 30.66 -24.41
N ALA A 147 15.51 31.12 -24.86
CA ALA A 147 15.38 31.92 -26.08
C ALA A 147 16.14 33.26 -25.99
N MET A 148 16.32 33.81 -24.79
CA MET A 148 17.12 35.03 -24.57
C MET A 148 18.63 34.81 -24.74
N TYR A 149 19.10 33.56 -24.71
CA TYR A 149 20.50 33.20 -24.98
C TYR A 149 20.76 32.87 -26.45
N LYS A 150 19.71 32.78 -27.29
CA LYS A 150 19.86 32.65 -28.74
C LYS A 150 20.15 34.02 -29.35
N LYS A 151 21.31 34.17 -29.99
CA LYS A 151 21.66 35.38 -30.75
C LYS A 151 20.63 35.62 -31.85
N LYS A 152 20.06 36.83 -31.89
CA LYS A 152 19.12 37.27 -32.94
C LYS A 152 19.88 37.29 -34.28
N GLY A 153 19.71 36.26 -35.11
CA GLY A 153 20.22 36.20 -36.49
C GLY A 153 21.36 35.20 -36.75
N ALA A 154 21.13 33.91 -36.47
CA ALA A 154 21.75 32.78 -37.18
C ALA A 154 20.67 31.74 -37.48
#